data_AF-A0ABD1W0T5-F1
#
_entry.id   AF-A0ABD1W0T5-F1
#
_cell.length_a   1.000
_cell.length_b   1.000
_cell.length_c   1.000
_cell.angle_alpha   90.00
_cell.angle_beta   90.00
_cell.angle_gamma   90.00
#
_symmetry.space_group_name_H-M   'P 1'
#
loop_
_entity.id
_entity.type
_entity.pdbx_description
1 polymer ?
#
loop_
_entity_poly.entity_id
_entity_poly.type
_entity_poly.pdbx_seq_one_letter_code
_entity_poly.pdbx_strand_id
1 'polypeptide(L)'
;MMKLLSTQGYLVVGQLTTLEVESNGKMPGIIRPILEDYDDVFKEPSDLPPIRSHDHQLTLKEGAQSFKIRPYRCLFIQKTEVEKMVKEMIEVGIVQTSNNPFAHMRY
;
A
#
# COMPACT_ATOMS: atom_id res chain seq x y z
N MET A 1 17.75 -1.68 20.77
CA MET A 1 19.13 -2.22 20.88
C MET A 1 20.03 -1.40 19.97
N MET A 2 21.00 -0.66 20.52
CA MET A 2 21.85 0.27 19.76
C MET A 2 23.01 -0.45 19.06
N LYS A 3 23.26 -0.14 17.79
CA LYS A 3 24.53 -0.46 17.11
C LYS A 3 25.21 0.84 16.70
N LEU A 4 26.42 1.02 17.20
CA LEU A 4 27.28 2.18 16.97
C LEU A 4 28.37 1.75 15.98
N LEU A 5 28.40 2.34 14.78
CA LEU A 5 29.51 2.20 13.85
C LEU A 5 30.25 3.55 13.82
N SER A 6 31.50 3.52 14.27
CA SER A 6 32.44 4.65 14.26
C SER A 6 33.46 4.42 13.15
N THR A 7 33.75 5.46 12.35
CA THR A 7 35.09 6.09 12.29
C THR A 7 35.08 7.37 11.44
N GLN A 8 35.62 8.44 12.04
CA GLN A 8 36.11 9.70 11.44
C GLN A 8 35.13 10.58 10.65
N GLY A 9 34.59 11.57 11.35
CA GLY A 9 33.82 12.70 10.83
C GLY A 9 32.93 13.26 11.94
N TYR A 10 32.70 14.57 12.00
CA TYR A 10 31.75 15.16 12.94
C TYR A 10 30.37 14.53 12.68
N LEU A 11 29.98 13.55 13.48
CA LEU A 11 28.69 12.88 13.39
C LEU A 11 27.68 13.66 14.22
N VAL A 12 26.62 14.14 13.58
CA VAL A 12 25.44 14.62 14.28
C VAL A 12 24.70 13.39 14.80
N VAL A 13 24.65 13.24 16.13
CA VAL A 13 23.87 12.18 16.77
C VAL A 13 22.40 12.62 16.80
N GLY A 14 21.61 12.11 15.85
CA GLY A 14 20.16 12.25 15.88
C GLY A 14 19.54 11.16 16.75
N GLN A 15 18.93 11.54 17.87
CA GLN A 15 18.12 10.62 18.66
C GLN A 15 16.70 10.60 18.09
N LEU A 16 16.32 9.49 17.47
CA LEU A 16 14.93 9.21 17.12
C LEU A 16 14.24 8.67 18.37
N THR A 17 13.46 9.52 19.02
CA THR A 17 12.60 9.12 20.14
C THR A 17 11.20 8.96 19.60
N THR A 18 10.63 7.76 19.72
CA THR A 18 9.20 7.56 19.52
C THR A 18 8.47 8.23 20.67
N LEU A 19 7.80 9.35 20.38
CA LEU A 19 6.85 9.93 21.32
C LEU A 19 5.61 9.05 21.32
N GLU A 20 5.48 8.24 22.36
CA GLU A 20 4.19 7.65 22.70
C GLU A 20 3.27 8.81 23.09
N VAL A 21 2.40 9.20 22.17
CA VAL A 21 1.29 10.09 22.52
C VAL A 21 0.38 9.28 23.42
N GLU A 22 0.56 9.42 24.73
CA GLU A 22 -0.44 8.95 25.68
C GLU A 22 -1.76 9.65 25.33
N SER A 23 -2.72 8.87 24.82
CA SER A 23 -4.06 9.35 24.52
C SER A 23 -4.82 9.58 25.83
N ASN A 24 -4.43 10.62 26.59
CA ASN A 24 -5.09 11.03 27.83
C ASN A 24 -6.35 11.88 27.57
N GLY A 25 -6.84 11.90 26.33
CA GLY A 25 -8.12 12.48 25.98
C GLY A 25 -9.25 11.49 26.26
N LYS A 26 -10.11 11.77 27.25
CA LYS A 26 -11.42 11.12 27.34
C LYS A 26 -12.13 11.30 26.01
N MET A 27 -12.29 10.22 25.24
CA MET A 27 -13.07 10.26 24.01
C MET A 27 -14.45 10.84 24.31
N PRO A 28 -14.87 11.91 23.60
CA PRO A 28 -16.20 12.48 23.75
C PRO A 28 -17.25 11.37 23.64
N GLY A 29 -18.20 11.30 24.58
CA GLY A 29 -19.19 10.23 24.63
C GLY A 29 -20.03 10.09 23.36
N ILE A 30 -20.11 11.16 22.55
CA ILE A 30 -20.83 11.21 21.27
C ILE A 30 -20.10 10.42 20.17
N ILE A 31 -18.77 10.28 20.23
CA ILE A 31 -17.97 9.63 19.17
C ILE A 31 -17.92 8.12 19.35
N ARG A 32 -18.00 7.63 20.60
CA ARG A 32 -17.99 6.19 20.92
C ARG A 32 -19.05 5.38 20.14
N PRO A 33 -20.35 5.73 20.15
CA PRO A 33 -21.35 4.97 19.42
C PRO A 33 -21.10 4.99 17.91
N ILE A 34 -20.59 6.10 17.36
CA ILE A 34 -20.27 6.20 15.93
C ILE A 34 -19.12 5.25 15.57
N LEU A 35 -18.09 5.13 16.41
CA LEU A 35 -16.99 4.20 16.16
C LEU A 35 -17.43 2.74 16.27
N GLU A 36 -18.34 2.43 17.19
CA GLU A 36 -18.94 1.10 17.31
C GLU A 36 -19.82 0.76 16.10
N ASP A 37 -20.62 1.72 15.62
CA ASP A 37 -21.50 1.56 14.46
C ASP A 37 -20.73 1.34 13.15
N TYR A 38 -19.53 1.92 13.02
CA TYR A 38 -18.68 1.87 11.82
C TYR A 38 -17.35 1.13 12.06
N ASP A 39 -17.31 0.20 13.02
CA ASP A 39 -16.12 -0.60 13.33
C ASP A 39 -15.61 -1.39 12.11
N ASP A 40 -16.52 -1.76 11.20
CA ASP A 40 -16.23 -2.41 9.92
C ASP A 40 -15.40 -1.55 8.96
N VAL A 41 -15.59 -0.22 8.94
CA VAL A 41 -14.85 0.71 8.07
C VAL A 41 -13.36 0.75 8.42
N PHE A 42 -13.01 0.47 9.67
CA PHE A 42 -11.64 0.51 10.17
C PHE A 42 -10.93 -0.85 10.12
N LYS A 43 -11.65 -1.93 9.81
CA LYS A 43 -11.06 -3.25 9.64
C LYS A 43 -10.25 -3.29 8.34
N GLU A 44 -9.19 -4.09 8.35
CA GLU A 44 -8.45 -4.38 7.13
C GLU A 44 -9.37 -5.08 6.13
N PRO A 45 -9.53 -4.53 4.90
CA PRO A 45 -10.44 -5.11 3.92
C PRO A 45 -9.89 -6.46 3.45
N SER A 46 -10.62 -7.53 3.73
CA SER A 46 -10.27 -8.89 3.32
C SER A 46 -10.70 -9.24 1.90
N ASP A 47 -11.72 -8.55 1.40
CA ASP A 47 -12.43 -8.93 0.17
C ASP A 47 -12.60 -7.75 -0.78
N LEU A 48 -12.87 -8.05 -2.05
CA LEU A 48 -13.20 -7.03 -3.04
C LEU A 48 -14.44 -6.24 -2.61
N PRO A 49 -14.48 -4.91 -2.85
CA PRO A 49 -15.66 -4.12 -2.56
C PRO A 49 -16.87 -4.67 -3.34
N PRO A 50 -18.09 -4.55 -2.76
CA PRO A 50 -19.29 -5.03 -3.40
C PRO A 50 -19.49 -4.38 -4.77
N ILE A 51 -20.07 -5.16 -5.68
CA ILE A 51 -20.41 -4.71 -7.05
C ILE A 51 -21.27 -3.46 -6.94
N ARG A 52 -20.82 -2.37 -7.56
CA ARG A 52 -21.56 -1.11 -7.61
C ARG A 52 -22.44 -1.09 -8.86
N SER A 53 -23.48 -0.25 -8.86
CA SER A 53 -24.33 -0.04 -10.05
C SER A 53 -23.58 0.57 -11.25
N HIS A 54 -22.42 1.17 -10.99
CA HIS A 54 -21.60 1.83 -11.99
C HIS A 54 -20.18 1.29 -11.92
N ASP A 55 -19.83 0.41 -12.85
CA ASP A 55 -18.44 0.08 -13.11
C ASP A 55 -17.78 1.18 -13.94
N HIS A 56 -16.57 1.56 -13.53
CA HIS A 56 -15.77 2.53 -14.26
C HIS A 56 -15.13 1.85 -15.47
N GLN A 57 -15.64 2.15 -16.67
CA GLN A 57 -15.03 1.70 -17.92
C GLN A 57 -13.99 2.69 -18.42
N LEU A 58 -12.78 2.22 -18.68
CA LEU A 58 -11.75 2.98 -19.40
C LEU A 58 -12.07 2.98 -20.90
N THR A 59 -12.67 4.05 -21.40
CA THR A 59 -12.96 4.19 -22.84
C THR A 59 -11.69 4.57 -23.59
N LEU A 60 -11.26 3.75 -24.54
CA LEU A 60 -10.11 4.03 -25.39
C LEU A 60 -10.50 5.00 -26.51
N LYS A 61 -9.55 5.87 -26.89
CA LYS A 61 -9.70 6.68 -28.09
C LYS A 61 -9.69 5.79 -29.33
N GLU A 62 -10.41 6.19 -30.38
CA GLU A 62 -10.36 5.52 -31.67
C GLU A 62 -8.91 5.44 -32.18
N GLY A 63 -8.51 4.25 -32.63
CA GLY A 63 -7.14 3.98 -33.10
C GLY A 63 -6.09 3.80 -31.99
N ALA A 64 -6.47 3.74 -30.71
CA ALA A 64 -5.52 3.49 -29.62
C ALA A 64 -4.82 2.12 -29.78
N GLN A 65 -3.50 2.16 -29.95
CA GLN A 65 -2.67 0.96 -30.00
C GLN A 65 -2.13 0.59 -28.62
N SER A 66 -2.10 -0.70 -28.31
CA SER A 66 -1.44 -1.19 -27.11
C SER A 66 0.08 -1.00 -27.23
N PHE A 67 0.72 -0.48 -26.18
CA PHE A 67 2.17 -0.37 -26.11
C PHE A 67 2.71 -1.23 -24.97
N LYS A 68 3.82 -1.94 -25.22
CA LYS A 68 4.51 -2.77 -24.23
C LYS A 68 5.86 -2.15 -23.93
N ILE A 69 6.04 -1.72 -22.68
CA ILE A 69 7.31 -1.16 -22.21
C ILE A 69 8.08 -2.26 -21.50
N ARG A 70 9.41 -2.27 -21.64
CA ARG A 70 10.25 -3.20 -20.89
C ARG A 70 10.22 -2.84 -19.41
N PRO A 71 10.11 -3.82 -18.49
CA PRO A 71 10.18 -3.55 -17.06
C PRO A 71 11.47 -2.80 -16.69
N TYR A 72 11.35 -1.85 -15.76
CA TYR A 72 12.50 -1.11 -15.25
C TYR A 72 13.44 -2.03 -14.46
N ARG A 73 14.74 -1.70 -14.47
CA ARG A 73 15.72 -2.42 -13.66
C ARG A 73 15.59 -1.99 -12.20
N CYS A 74 15.17 -2.92 -11.37
CA CYS A 74 14.98 -2.75 -9.93
C CYS A 74 16.21 -3.26 -9.15
N LEU A 75 16.56 -2.62 -8.04
CA LEU A 75 17.54 -3.16 -7.09
C LEU A 75 16.98 -4.44 -6.44
N PHE A 76 17.86 -5.36 -6.02
CA PHE A 76 17.43 -6.64 -5.43
C PHE A 76 16.49 -6.46 -4.23
N ILE A 77 16.84 -5.57 -3.30
CA ILE A 77 16.04 -5.29 -2.10
C ILE A 77 14.64 -4.78 -2.47
N GLN A 78 14.55 -3.87 -3.43
CA GLN A 78 13.27 -3.33 -3.90
C GLN A 78 12.44 -4.41 -4.59
N LYS A 79 13.07 -5.30 -5.36
CA LYS A 79 12.36 -6.37 -6.07
C LYS A 79 11.71 -7.32 -5.07
N THR A 80 12.44 -7.70 -4.02
CA THR A 80 11.91 -8.60 -2.97
C THR A 80 10.70 -7.99 -2.27
N GLU A 81 10.75 -6.70 -1.90
CA GLU A 81 9.61 -6.04 -1.25
C GLU A 81 8.41 -5.91 -2.21
N VAL A 82 8.65 -5.58 -3.48
CA VAL A 82 7.58 -5.52 -4.49
C VAL A 82 6.93 -6.89 -4.70
N GLU A 83 7.72 -7.96 -4.83
CA GLU A 83 7.20 -9.32 -4.97
C GLU A 83 6.38 -9.76 -3.76
N LYS A 84 6.80 -9.38 -2.54
CA LYS A 84 6.06 -9.63 -1.31
C LYS A 84 4.71 -8.90 -1.32
N MET A 85 4.70 -7.60 -1.61
CA MET A 85 3.46 -6.80 -1.67
C MET A 85 2.51 -7.32 -2.75
N VAL A 86 3.02 -7.68 -3.92
CA VAL A 86 2.20 -8.25 -5.01
C VAL A 86 1.56 -9.56 -4.57
N LYS A 87 2.30 -10.43 -3.85
CA LYS A 87 1.75 -11.68 -3.33
C LYS A 87 0.61 -11.43 -2.35
N GLU A 88 0.80 -10.51 -1.40
CA GLU A 88 -0.25 -10.12 -0.44
C GLU A 88 -1.48 -9.57 -1.16
N MET A 89 -1.30 -8.71 -2.17
CA MET A 89 -2.42 -8.15 -2.95
C MET A 89 -3.16 -9.19 -3.80
N ILE A 90 -2.49 -10.26 -4.23
CA ILE A 90 -3.13 -11.40 -4.90
C ILE A 90 -3.94 -12.22 -3.90
N GLU A 91 -3.41 -12.45 -2.69
CA GLU A 91 -4.11 -13.19 -1.63
C GLU A 91 -5.39 -12.46 -1.18
N VAL A 92 -5.35 -11.13 -1.07
CA VAL A 92 -6.53 -10.29 -0.76
C VAL A 92 -7.47 -10.15 -1.98
N GLY A 93 -7.01 -10.48 -3.19
CA GLY A 93 -7.82 -10.41 -4.41
C GLY A 93 -7.92 -9.02 -5.05
N ILE A 94 -7.15 -8.03 -4.57
CA ILE A 94 -7.04 -6.69 -5.17
C ILE A 94 -6.38 -6.77 -6.56
N VAL A 95 -5.40 -7.67 -6.71
CA VAL A 95 -4.67 -7.89 -7.97
C VAL A 95 -4.98 -9.28 -8.49
N GLN A 96 -5.14 -9.40 -9.81
CA GLN A 96 -5.39 -10.66 -10.50
C GLN A 96 -4.43 -10.84 -11.67
N THR A 97 -4.01 -12.08 -11.93
CA THR A 97 -3.21 -12.39 -13.10
C THR A 97 -4.07 -12.27 -14.36
N SER A 98 -3.60 -11.49 -15.34
CA SER A 98 -4.31 -11.27 -16.59
C SER A 98 -3.36 -11.21 -17.77
N ASN A 99 -3.84 -11.56 -18.95
CA ASN A 99 -3.10 -11.44 -20.20
C ASN A 99 -3.61 -10.23 -20.99
N ASN A 100 -3.39 -9.03 -20.46
CA ASN A 100 -3.85 -7.78 -21.05
C ASN A 100 -2.80 -7.19 -22.03
N PRO A 101 -3.16 -6.84 -23.28
CA PRO A 101 -2.23 -6.22 -24.22
C PRO A 101 -1.70 -4.85 -23.77
N PHE A 102 -2.42 -4.14 -22.90
CA PHE A 102 -2.01 -2.86 -22.27
C PHE A 102 -1.24 -3.03 -20.95
N ALA A 103 -0.93 -4.26 -20.53
CA ALA A 103 -0.15 -4.48 -19.32
C ALA A 103 1.30 -4.01 -19.52
N HIS A 104 1.79 -3.17 -18.60
CA HIS A 104 3.17 -2.71 -18.58
C HIS A 104 4.13 -3.68 -17.87
N MET A 105 3.60 -4.62 -17.07
CA MET A 105 4.39 -5.46 -16.18
C MET A 105 4.15 -6.94 -16.52
N ARG A 106 5.21 -7.64 -16.91
CA ARG A 106 5.28 -9.11 -16.90
C ARG A 106 6.42 -9.50 -15.97
N TYR A 107 6.09 -10.34 -14.99
CA TYR A 107 7.06 -11.11 -14.22
C TYR A 107 7.08 -12.55 -14.75
#